data_AF-A0A978UK38-F1
#
_entry.id   AF-A0A978UK38-F1
#
_cell.length_a   1.000
_cell.length_b   1.000
_cell.length_c   1.000
_cell.angle_alpha   90.00
_cell.angle_beta   90.00
_cell.angle_gamma   90.00
#
_symmetry.space_group_name_H-M   'P 1'
#
loop_
_entity.id
_entity.type
_entity.pdbx_description
1 polymer ?
#
loop_
_entity_poly.entity_id
_entity_poly.type
_entity_poly.pdbx_seq_one_letter_code
_entity_poly.pdbx_strand_id
1 'polypeptide(L)'
;MADEGLYTFVQLYNASGDTLYFDGSFTEFPYPKQIGNGDSAWFVHTSADSTDSDIIVYRFNGDQLIWALGWENSLNSQNKLGTEIQPLSVALRDNRAVSKIN
;
A
#
# COMPACT_ATOMS: atom_id res chain seq x y z
N MET A 1 11.32 22.83 19.32
CA MET A 1 11.82 22.20 18.10
C MET A 1 10.63 21.49 17.51
N ALA A 2 10.17 21.89 16.32
CA ALA A 2 9.08 21.17 15.68
C ALA A 2 9.63 19.80 15.31
N ASP A 3 8.96 18.73 15.72
CA ASP A 3 9.33 17.37 15.31
C ASP A 3 9.32 17.35 13.77
N GLU A 4 10.50 17.20 13.17
CA GLU A 4 10.68 17.04 11.72
C GLU A 4 10.18 15.64 11.33
N GLY A 5 8.88 15.41 11.47
CA GLY A 5 8.22 14.21 10.98
C GLY A 5 8.18 14.23 9.45
N LEU A 6 8.38 13.07 8.83
CA LEU A 6 8.07 12.88 7.43
C LEU A 6 6.58 12.51 7.31
N TYR A 7 5.90 13.14 6.35
CA TYR A 7 4.48 12.94 6.11
C TYR A 7 4.27 12.58 4.64
N THR A 8 3.51 11.51 4.39
CA THR A 8 3.06 11.13 3.05
C THR A 8 1.54 11.17 3.00
N PHE A 9 1.02 12.13 2.23
CA PHE A 9 -0.41 12.27 1.96
C PHE A 9 -0.78 11.40 0.76
N VAL A 10 -1.63 10.40 0.96
CA VAL A 10 -2.04 9.47 -0.09
C VAL A 10 -3.50 9.68 -0.41
N GLN A 11 -3.80 9.82 -1.70
CA GLN A 11 -5.15 9.75 -2.25
C GLN A 11 -5.22 8.57 -3.22
N LEU A 12 -6.20 7.70 -2.99
CA LEU A 12 -6.53 6.58 -3.87
C LEU A 12 -7.87 6.89 -4.55
N TYR A 13 -7.96 6.68 -5.85
CA TYR A 13 -9.21 6.74 -6.60
C TYR A 13 -9.40 5.43 -7.33
N ASN A 14 -10.51 4.74 -7.06
CA ASN A 14 -10.80 3.45 -7.65
C ASN A 14 -11.63 3.64 -8.93
N ALA A 15 -10.99 3.48 -10.09
CA ALA A 15 -11.64 3.51 -11.40
C ALA A 15 -11.68 2.12 -12.07
N SER A 16 -11.56 1.05 -11.29
CA SER A 16 -11.34 -0.30 -11.83
C SER A 16 -12.57 -0.98 -12.40
N GLY A 17 -13.77 -0.48 -12.11
CA GLY A 17 -15.03 -1.19 -12.36
C GLY A 17 -15.40 -2.19 -11.26
N ASP A 18 -14.55 -2.39 -10.25
CA ASP A 18 -14.77 -3.32 -9.14
C ASP A 18 -14.57 -2.64 -7.77
N THR A 19 -14.94 -3.32 -6.69
CA THR A 19 -14.60 -2.92 -5.32
C THR A 19 -13.22 -3.44 -4.94
N LEU A 20 -12.40 -2.56 -4.36
CA LEU A 20 -11.10 -2.92 -3.79
C LEU A 20 -11.23 -3.19 -2.29
N TYR A 21 -10.63 -4.28 -1.82
CA TYR A 21 -10.54 -4.65 -0.41
C TYR A 21 -9.09 -4.65 0.06
N PHE A 22 -8.82 -4.01 1.19
CA PHE A 22 -7.48 -4.00 1.77
C PHE A 22 -7.04 -5.43 2.14
N ASP A 23 -5.86 -5.83 1.70
CA ASP A 23 -5.32 -7.19 1.86
C ASP A 23 -4.05 -7.23 2.72
N GLY A 24 -3.34 -6.11 2.88
CA GLY A 24 -2.20 -6.06 3.79
C GLY A 24 -1.29 -4.85 3.58
N SER A 25 -0.31 -4.73 4.49
CA SER A 25 0.74 -3.72 4.49
C SER A 25 1.97 -4.23 5.25
N PHE A 26 3.12 -3.57 5.15
CA PHE A 26 4.26 -3.90 6.02
C PHE A 26 4.13 -3.28 7.42
N THR A 27 3.50 -2.11 7.53
CA THR A 27 3.25 -1.47 8.83
C THR A 27 1.80 -1.59 9.24
N GLU A 28 1.54 -1.67 10.55
CA GLU A 28 0.18 -1.61 11.08
C GLU A 28 -0.29 -0.15 11.10
N PHE A 29 -1.30 0.17 10.27
CA PHE A 29 -1.86 1.50 10.15
C PHE A 29 -3.36 1.40 9.77
N PRO A 30 -4.21 2.38 10.15
CA PRO A 30 -5.64 2.37 9.82
C PRO A 30 -5.92 2.68 8.35
N TYR A 31 -5.44 1.83 7.44
CA TYR A 31 -5.71 1.95 6.00
C TYR A 31 -7.19 1.77 5.66
N PRO A 32 -7.71 2.47 4.62
CA PRO A 32 -9.06 2.27 4.11
C PRO A 32 -9.32 0.80 3.80
N LYS A 33 -10.31 0.19 4.46
CA LYS A 33 -10.56 -1.26 4.32
C LYS A 33 -11.24 -1.64 3.01
N GLN A 34 -11.96 -0.71 2.41
CA GLN A 34 -12.70 -0.93 1.18
C GLN A 34 -12.78 0.39 0.39
N ILE A 35 -12.67 0.31 -0.93
CA ILE A 35 -12.86 1.45 -1.83
C ILE A 35 -13.77 0.99 -2.97
N GLY A 36 -14.99 1.52 -3.04
CA GLY A 36 -15.95 1.20 -4.11
C GLY A 36 -15.50 1.77 -5.46
N ASN A 37 -16.02 1.21 -6.56
CA ASN A 37 -15.75 1.77 -7.87
C ASN A 37 -16.35 3.19 -7.98
N GLY A 38 -15.53 4.16 -8.40
CA GLY A 38 -15.86 5.58 -8.44
C GLY A 38 -15.59 6.32 -7.12
N ASP A 39 -15.20 5.62 -6.06
CA ASP A 39 -14.89 6.24 -4.77
C ASP A 39 -13.42 6.64 -4.65
N SER A 40 -13.17 7.62 -3.77
CA SER A 40 -11.84 7.97 -3.30
C SER A 40 -11.66 7.67 -1.82
N ALA A 41 -10.42 7.37 -1.44
CA ALA A 41 -9.99 7.26 -0.07
C ALA A 41 -8.70 8.05 0.17
N TRP A 42 -8.51 8.53 1.39
CA TRP A 42 -7.37 9.36 1.76
C TRP A 42 -6.81 8.91 3.11
N PHE A 43 -5.50 9.03 3.27
CA PHE A 43 -4.84 8.87 4.56
C PHE A 43 -3.50 9.62 4.58
N VAL A 44 -2.95 9.80 5.78
CA VAL A 44 -1.64 10.40 6.00
C VAL A 44 -0.77 9.39 6.75
N HIS A 45 0.25 8.86 6.09
CA HIS A 45 1.24 8.01 6.74
C HIS A 45 2.39 8.91 7.24
N THR A 46 2.90 8.60 8.42
CA THR A 46 3.90 9.43 9.09
C THR A 46 4.98 8.58 9.70
N SER A 47 6.22 9.06 9.61
CA SER A 47 7.37 8.44 10.26
C SER A 47 8.11 9.48 11.11
N ALA A 48 8.55 9.04 12.29
CA ALA A 48 9.48 9.79 13.13
C ALA A 48 10.95 9.53 12.76
N ASP A 49 11.20 8.59 11.83
CA ASP A 49 12.53 8.25 11.34
C ASP A 49 12.94 9.12 10.15
N SER A 50 14.16 8.92 9.64
CA SER A 50 14.68 9.63 8.46
C SER A 50 14.00 9.25 7.14
N THR A 51 13.10 8.25 7.18
CA THR A 51 12.36 7.73 6.03
C THR A 51 10.94 7.33 6.44
N ASP A 52 9.97 7.72 5.63
CA ASP A 52 8.59 7.28 5.62
C ASP A 52 8.34 6.39 4.40
N SER A 53 8.12 5.09 4.63
CA SER A 53 7.92 4.12 3.54
C SER A 53 6.98 3.01 3.97
N ASP A 54 6.13 2.56 3.06
CA ASP A 54 5.36 1.34 3.22
C ASP A 54 4.96 0.79 1.84
N ILE A 55 4.43 -0.43 1.83
CA ILE A 55 3.69 -1.02 0.71
C ILE A 55 2.33 -1.45 1.25
N ILE A 56 1.26 -1.06 0.56
CA ILE A 56 -0.10 -1.51 0.82
C ILE A 56 -0.62 -2.33 -0.36
N VAL A 57 -1.47 -3.31 -0.08
CA VAL A 57 -2.05 -4.20 -1.08
C VAL A 57 -3.57 -4.15 -0.98
N TYR A 58 -4.22 -4.00 -2.13
CA TYR A 58 -5.66 -4.16 -2.30
C TYR A 58 -5.97 -5.33 -3.23
N ARG A 59 -7.01 -6.09 -2.92
CA ARG A 59 -7.55 -7.15 -3.75
C ARG A 59 -8.80 -6.68 -4.46
N PHE A 60 -8.94 -7.05 -5.73
CA PHE A 60 -10.18 -6.86 -6.50
C PHE A 60 -11.19 -7.93 -6.06
N ASN A 61 -12.45 -7.56 -5.87
CA ASN A 61 -13.49 -8.47 -5.37
C ASN A 61 -13.80 -9.62 -6.33
N GLY A 62 -13.92 -9.32 -7.61
CA GLY A 62 -14.33 -10.23 -8.68
C GLY A 62 -13.16 -10.93 -9.36
N ASP A 63 -11.95 -10.37 -9.23
CA ASP A 63 -10.78 -10.82 -9.98
C ASP A 63 -9.71 -11.44 -9.08
N GLN A 64 -9.00 -12.44 -9.61
CA GLN A 64 -7.77 -12.96 -8.99
C GLN A 64 -6.59 -12.01 -9.24
N LEU A 65 -6.78 -10.72 -8.97
CA LEU A 65 -5.78 -9.67 -9.09
C LEU A 65 -5.56 -9.00 -7.74
N ILE A 66 -4.35 -8.50 -7.56
CA ILE A 66 -3.99 -7.58 -6.49
C ILE A 66 -3.39 -6.32 -7.08
N TRP A 67 -3.57 -5.22 -6.38
CA TRP A 67 -2.92 -3.94 -6.63
C TRP A 67 -2.01 -3.63 -5.44
N ALA A 68 -0.70 -3.61 -5.68
CA ALA A 68 0.30 -3.19 -4.71
C ALA A 68 0.69 -1.73 -4.98
N LEU A 69 0.74 -0.93 -3.93
CA LEU A 69 1.17 0.47 -3.96
C LEU A 69 2.24 0.66 -2.89
N GLY A 70 3.41 1.17 -3.27
CA GLY A 70 4.50 1.45 -2.35
C GLY A 70 5.03 2.87 -2.50
N TRP A 71 5.51 3.43 -1.41
CA TRP A 71 6.16 4.74 -1.39
C TRP A 71 7.41 4.74 -0.54
N GLU A 72 8.30 5.69 -0.82
CA GLU A 72 9.46 6.01 0.00
C GLU A 72 9.66 7.53 -0.04
N ASN A 73 9.55 8.17 1.11
CA ASN A 73 9.80 9.60 1.32
C ASN A 73 10.93 9.69 2.35
N SER A 74 12.04 10.35 2.01
CA SER A 74 13.21 10.41 2.90
C SER A 74 13.77 11.82 2.95
N LEU A 75 14.38 12.20 4.08
CA LEU A 75 14.92 13.55 4.27
C LEU A 75 16.03 13.93 3.25
N ASN A 76 16.78 12.92 2.77
CA ASN A 76 18.00 13.13 1.97
C ASN A 76 17.93 12.56 0.55
N SER A 77 16.74 12.20 0.07
CA SER A 77 16.58 11.68 -1.29
C SER A 77 15.26 12.15 -1.91
N GLN A 78 15.13 11.95 -3.22
CA GLN A 78 13.85 12.16 -3.89
C GLN A 78 12.82 11.15 -3.39
N ASN A 79 11.56 11.59 -3.31
CA ASN A 79 10.42 10.73 -3.03
C ASN A 79 10.21 9.75 -4.19
N LYS A 80 9.84 8.52 -3.85
CA LYS A 80 9.58 7.44 -4.80
C LYS A 80 8.16 6.92 -4.60
N LEU A 81 7.57 6.50 -5.71
CA LEU A 81 6.27 5.85 -5.77
C LEU A 81 6.37 4.66 -6.72
N GLY A 82 5.86 3.52 -6.30
CA GLY A 82 5.76 2.32 -7.11
C GLY A 82 4.34 1.77 -7.06
N THR A 83 3.85 1.26 -8.18
CA THR A 83 2.55 0.62 -8.26
C THR A 83 2.64 -0.57 -9.19
N GLU A 84 1.98 -1.67 -8.82
CA GLU A 84 1.97 -2.89 -9.61
C GLU A 84 0.63 -3.61 -9.49
N ILE A 85 0.16 -4.20 -10.60
CA ILE A 85 -1.00 -5.09 -10.61
C ILE A 85 -0.50 -6.49 -10.96
N GLN A 86 -0.81 -7.46 -10.11
CA GLN A 86 -0.37 -8.85 -10.29
C GLN A 86 -1.53 -9.83 -10.13
N PRO A 87 -1.47 -11.01 -10.76
CA PRO A 87 -2.35 -12.11 -10.41
C PRO A 87 -2.13 -12.58 -8.98
N LEU A 88 -3.22 -12.88 -8.26
CA LEU A 88 -3.21 -13.43 -6.90
C LEU A 88 -2.37 -14.72 -6.80
N SER A 89 -2.32 -15.50 -7.88
CA SER A 89 -1.53 -16.73 -7.96
C SER A 89 -0.02 -16.52 -7.92
N VAL A 90 0.47 -15.33 -8.31
CA VAL A 90 1.88 -14.94 -8.25
C VAL A 90 2.21 -14.44 -6.83
N ALA A 91 1.35 -13.60 -6.25
CA ALA A 91 1.50 -13.09 -4.89
C ALA A 91 1.56 -14.21 -3.81
N LEU A 92 0.78 -15.29 -4.00
CA LEU A 92 0.81 -16.45 -3.10
C LEU A 92 2.06 -17.34 -3.26
N ARG A 93 2.81 -17.24 -4.36
CA ARG A 93 4.06 -18.00 -4.54
C ARG A 93 5.21 -17.37 -3.76
N ASP A 94 5.28 -16.04 -3.71
CA ASP A 94 6.34 -15.34 -2.96
C ASP A 94 6.15 -15.47 -1.44
N ASN A 95 4.90 -15.48 -0.95
CA ASN A 95 4.63 -15.70 0.48
C ASN A 95 4.88 -17.15 0.97
N ARG A 96 4.98 -18.14 0.06
CA ARG A 96 5.35 -19.52 0.43
C ARG A 96 6.86 -19.73 0.58
N ALA A 97 7.69 -18.79 0.13
CA ALA A 97 9.14 -18.84 0.34
C ALA A 97 9.53 -18.46 1.79
N VAL A 98 8.71 -17.64 2.48
CA VAL A 98 8.98 -17.20 3.86
C VAL A 98 8.52 -18.23 4.90
N SER A 99 7.58 -19.12 4.56
CA SER A 99 7.06 -20.17 5.46
C SER A 99 7.96 -21.41 5.61
N LYS A 100 9.13 -21.46 4.96
CA LYS A 100 10.06 -22.62 5.02
C LYS A 100 11.27 -22.44 5.94
N ILE A 101 11.18 -21.53 6.91
CA ILE A 101 12.17 -21.42 7.98
C ILE A 101 11.46 -21.67 9.32
N ASN A 102 11.19 -22.94 9.60
CA ASN A 102 10.97 -23.47 10.94
C ASN A 102 11.88 -24.70 11.09
#